data_AF-A0A1V5WEX6-F1
#
_entry.id   AF-A0A1V5WEX6-F1
#
_cell.length_a   1.000
_cell.length_b   1.000
_cell.length_c   1.000
_cell.angle_alpha   90.00
_cell.angle_beta   90.00
_cell.angle_gamma   90.00
#
_symmetry.space_group_name_H-M   'P 1'
#
loop_
_entity.id
_entity.type
_entity.pdbx_description
1 polymer ?
#
loop_
_entity_poly.entity_id
_entity_poly.type
_entity_poly.pdbx_seq_one_letter_code
_entity_poly.pdbx_strand_id
1 'polypeptide(L)'
;MIRLGAPTKLPAVVEQTAARKSQTLAAVTRVTFYALAAGLLLAVWARRLVLDFPTLPVILSLVGYAVVLLLVQGLLRRGATEWGARVYLIGGGVALLALCYFMGGPAGPITLAFGPLIVIGALVSGPGAALGSTLGVGGVMAVWLVLQGRGLATPYPLPASADRILTLGMLFLSLGTMVALLAIFVRLIEESLVSAYQRGEELSEALERAETAAQAEVGAREQIQETLEQLQASVQEYTTFLSRIEEGDFEARLDMEDLAKRIENPALLALGSRLTRTVETLITTLNELRSVQQRYLREAWTMFLESGSGRRGFSAHGGEVQAVPPAWNPPMLKATQGRRTVVEGGELAVPIAVRDEVIGALSARRTDGSPWTAEDLALVESVMDQLGQTLETLRLVEETQRQAQRQQVLSDLSGRFSRSFDVDALLQQAIMDLGRILDLDEVAVFLEPVTAAGEAPANAPAAGAEEMPDAA
;
A
#
# COMPACT_ATOMS: atom_id res chain seq x y z
N MET A 1 10.26 2.38 1.30
CA MET A 1 11.65 2.70 0.89
C MET A 1 11.62 3.97 0.04
N ILE A 2 11.79 5.13 0.66
CA ILE A 2 11.87 6.42 -0.04
C ILE A 2 13.35 6.68 -0.29
N ARG A 3 13.78 6.69 -1.56
CA ARG A 3 15.13 7.10 -1.95
C ARG A 3 15.27 8.59 -1.67
N LEU A 4 15.93 8.94 -0.56
CA LEU A 4 16.50 10.26 -0.34
C LEU A 4 17.48 10.55 -1.48
N GLY A 5 17.07 11.42 -2.41
CA GLY A 5 17.94 11.94 -3.46
C GLY A 5 19.09 12.70 -2.81
N ALA A 6 20.31 12.19 -2.97
CA ALA A 6 21.53 12.86 -2.53
C ALA A 6 21.60 14.28 -3.11
N PRO A 7 22.13 15.28 -2.36
CA PRO A 7 22.19 16.66 -2.82
C PRO A 7 23.17 16.80 -3.99
N THR A 8 22.65 16.77 -5.21
CA THR A 8 23.40 16.93 -6.48
C THR A 8 23.92 18.36 -6.72
N LYS A 9 23.69 19.31 -5.81
CA LYS A 9 24.04 20.73 -5.99
C LYS A 9 25.44 21.14 -5.48
N LEU A 10 26.16 20.31 -4.73
CA LEU A 10 27.51 20.67 -4.25
C LEU A 10 28.57 20.91 -5.36
N PRO A 11 28.70 20.07 -6.41
CA PRO A 11 29.73 20.29 -7.44
C PRO A 11 29.49 21.55 -8.28
N ALA A 12 28.23 21.89 -8.57
CA ALA A 12 27.86 23.08 -9.36
C ALA A 12 28.22 24.40 -8.63
N VAL A 13 28.08 24.45 -7.31
CA VAL A 13 28.40 25.65 -6.51
C VAL A 13 29.91 25.90 -6.45
N VAL A 14 30.71 24.85 -6.31
CA VAL A 14 32.19 24.96 -6.31
C VAL A 14 32.69 25.40 -7.68
N GLU A 15 32.12 24.87 -8.75
CA GLU A 15 32.47 25.20 -10.13
C GLU A 15 32.10 26.65 -10.49
N GLN A 16 30.92 27.13 -10.07
CA GLN A 16 30.52 28.54 -10.23
C GLN A 16 31.40 29.51 -9.44
N THR A 17 31.81 29.13 -8.22
CA THR A 17 32.69 29.97 -7.39
C THR A 17 34.09 30.07 -8.00
N ALA A 18 34.62 28.97 -8.55
CA ALA A 18 35.90 28.95 -9.24
C ALA A 18 35.87 29.73 -10.58
N ALA A 19 34.80 29.56 -11.37
CA ALA A 19 34.60 30.30 -12.61
C ALA A 19 34.55 31.82 -12.37
N ARG A 20 33.82 32.25 -11.33
CA ARG A 20 33.71 33.66 -10.97
C ARG A 20 35.02 34.27 -10.50
N LYS A 21 35.80 33.55 -9.68
CA LYS A 21 37.16 33.96 -9.28
C LYS A 21 38.12 34.07 -10.47
N SER A 22 37.97 33.21 -11.48
CA SER A 22 38.80 33.26 -12.68
C SER A 22 38.47 34.45 -13.59
N GLN A 23 37.18 34.78 -13.74
CA GLN A 23 36.72 35.92 -14.54
C GLN A 23 37.12 37.26 -13.93
N THR A 24 37.06 37.38 -12.60
CA THR A 24 37.49 38.60 -11.90
C THR A 24 38.99 38.81 -12.03
N LEU A 25 39.79 37.76 -11.84
CA LEU A 25 41.25 37.86 -12.01
C LEU A 25 41.61 38.15 -13.48
N ALA A 26 40.84 37.66 -14.45
CA ALA A 26 41.01 37.98 -15.87
C ALA A 26 40.61 39.43 -16.24
N ALA A 27 39.60 40.01 -15.59
CA ALA A 27 39.24 41.42 -15.79
C ALA A 27 40.31 42.36 -15.21
N VAL A 28 40.79 42.05 -14.00
CA VAL A 28 41.84 42.78 -13.30
C VAL A 28 43.17 42.74 -14.05
N THR A 29 43.57 41.58 -14.57
CA THR A 29 44.80 41.43 -15.35
C THR A 29 44.75 42.22 -16.67
N ARG A 30 43.58 42.37 -17.30
CA ARG A 30 43.43 43.23 -18.49
C ARG A 30 43.57 44.72 -18.17
N VAL A 31 42.91 45.20 -17.11
CA VAL A 31 43.05 46.61 -16.68
C VAL A 31 44.48 46.94 -16.31
N THR A 32 45.17 46.05 -15.60
CA THR A 32 46.58 46.25 -15.28
C THR A 32 47.50 46.17 -16.49
N PHE A 33 47.20 45.32 -17.49
CA PHE A 33 47.93 45.31 -18.76
C PHE A 33 47.81 46.64 -19.51
N TYR A 34 46.61 47.22 -19.58
CA TYR A 34 46.42 48.56 -20.17
C TYR A 34 47.14 49.66 -19.39
N ALA A 35 47.15 49.58 -18.06
CA ALA A 35 47.92 50.50 -17.22
C ALA A 35 49.43 50.41 -17.49
N LEU A 36 49.98 49.20 -17.72
CA LEU A 36 51.39 49.02 -18.10
C LEU A 36 51.69 49.54 -19.50
N ALA A 37 50.80 49.33 -20.47
CA ALA A 37 50.96 49.89 -21.81
C ALA A 37 50.97 51.43 -21.77
N ALA A 38 50.07 52.04 -21.00
CA ALA A 38 50.06 53.49 -20.77
C ALA A 38 51.31 53.97 -20.01
N GLY A 39 51.79 53.20 -19.03
CA GLY A 39 53.05 53.47 -18.32
C GLY A 39 54.28 53.39 -19.23
N LEU A 40 54.30 52.46 -20.19
CA LEU A 40 55.36 52.32 -21.18
C LEU A 40 55.35 53.51 -22.17
N LEU A 41 54.19 53.94 -22.62
CA LEU A 41 54.04 55.16 -23.43
C LEU A 41 54.52 56.39 -22.65
N LEU A 42 54.19 56.49 -21.36
CA LEU A 42 54.65 57.57 -20.49
C LEU A 42 56.17 57.53 -20.30
N ALA A 43 56.78 56.36 -20.14
CA ALA A 43 58.24 56.20 -20.04
C ALA A 43 58.96 56.60 -21.35
N VAL A 44 58.40 56.26 -22.51
CA VAL A 44 58.93 56.68 -23.83
C VAL A 44 58.81 58.19 -24.00
N TRP A 45 57.70 58.78 -23.54
CA TRP A 45 57.49 60.23 -23.55
C TRP A 45 58.44 60.95 -22.57
N ALA A 46 58.68 60.38 -21.39
CA ALA A 46 59.63 60.89 -20.41
C ALA A 46 61.06 61.00 -20.98
N ARG A 47 61.48 60.02 -21.80
CA ARG A 47 62.77 60.07 -22.53
C ARG A 47 62.89 61.25 -23.48
N ARG A 48 61.78 61.63 -24.12
CA ARG A 48 61.73 62.78 -25.04
C ARG A 48 61.86 64.09 -24.26
N LEU A 49 61.41 64.12 -23.02
CA LEU A 49 61.40 65.29 -22.15
C LEU A 49 62.71 65.48 -21.37
N VAL A 50 63.37 64.37 -20.99
CA VAL A 50 64.64 64.35 -20.23
C VAL A 50 65.62 63.41 -20.92
N LEU A 51 66.69 63.96 -21.51
CA LEU A 51 67.68 63.18 -22.28
C LEU A 51 68.38 62.09 -21.45
N ASP A 52 68.64 62.36 -20.17
CA ASP A 52 69.34 61.44 -19.25
C ASP A 52 68.38 60.53 -18.46
N PHE A 53 67.11 60.38 -18.87
CA PHE A 53 66.19 59.51 -18.15
C PHE A 53 66.51 58.02 -18.39
N PRO A 54 66.68 57.19 -17.34
CA PRO A 54 67.01 55.77 -17.45
C PRO A 54 65.80 54.96 -17.92
N THR A 55 65.47 55.07 -19.21
CA THR A 55 64.33 54.38 -19.82
C THR A 55 64.50 52.87 -19.91
N LEU A 56 65.72 52.37 -20.14
CA LEU A 56 65.96 50.95 -20.30
C LEU A 56 65.55 50.12 -19.07
N PRO A 57 65.94 50.45 -17.82
CA PRO A 57 65.50 49.68 -16.66
C PRO A 57 64.00 49.84 -16.33
N VAL A 58 63.40 51.00 -16.63
CA VAL A 58 61.96 51.23 -16.46
C VAL A 58 61.17 50.36 -17.45
N ILE A 59 61.55 50.36 -18.73
CA ILE A 59 60.93 49.52 -19.76
C ILE A 59 61.14 48.04 -19.42
N LEU A 60 62.33 47.64 -18.98
CA LEU A 60 62.61 46.26 -18.59
C LEU A 60 61.72 45.80 -17.41
N SER A 61 61.50 46.68 -16.43
CA SER A 61 60.61 46.40 -15.28
C SER A 61 59.15 46.27 -15.70
N LEU A 62 58.67 47.15 -16.59
CA LEU A 62 57.31 47.10 -17.14
C LEU A 62 57.08 45.86 -18.01
N VAL A 63 58.05 45.52 -18.87
CA VAL A 63 58.00 44.31 -19.71
C VAL A 63 58.09 43.05 -18.85
N GLY A 64 58.96 43.02 -17.85
CA GLY A 64 59.06 41.91 -16.90
C GLY A 64 57.74 41.66 -16.18
N TYR A 65 57.05 42.72 -15.75
CA TYR A 65 55.73 42.58 -15.14
C TYR A 65 54.65 42.15 -16.14
N ALA A 66 54.70 42.62 -17.39
CA ALA A 66 53.81 42.12 -18.44
C ALA A 66 53.98 40.61 -18.70
N VAL A 67 55.20 40.09 -18.63
CA VAL A 67 55.48 38.64 -18.69
C VAL A 67 54.87 37.90 -17.50
N VAL A 68 54.97 38.47 -16.28
CA VAL A 68 54.28 37.92 -15.11
C VAL A 68 52.77 37.87 -15.32
N LEU A 69 52.16 38.92 -15.87
CA LEU A 69 50.72 38.94 -16.17
C LEU A 69 50.31 37.87 -17.19
N LEU A 70 51.13 37.64 -18.23
CA LEU A 70 50.92 36.56 -19.19
C LEU A 70 51.04 35.18 -18.54
N LEU A 71 51.99 35.00 -17.62
CA LEU A 71 52.15 33.77 -16.86
C LEU A 71 50.95 33.53 -15.94
N VAL A 72 50.46 34.56 -15.25
CA VAL A 72 49.23 34.52 -14.45
C VAL A 72 48.02 34.14 -15.32
N GLN A 73 47.91 34.70 -16.52
CA GLN A 73 46.83 34.36 -17.46
C GLN A 73 46.93 32.88 -17.93
N GLY A 74 48.15 32.38 -18.13
CA GLY A 74 48.40 30.96 -18.42
C GLY A 74 48.01 30.03 -17.27
N LEU A 75 48.34 30.40 -16.02
CA LEU A 75 47.95 29.64 -14.82
C LEU A 75 46.42 29.65 -14.62
N LEU A 76 45.77 30.78 -14.88
CA LEU A 76 44.31 30.90 -14.84
C LEU A 76 43.61 29.98 -15.85
N ARG A 77 44.13 29.89 -17.08
CA ARG A 77 43.61 28.96 -18.10
C ARG A 77 43.74 27.49 -17.70
N ARG A 78 44.70 27.16 -16.83
CA ARG A 78 44.91 25.80 -16.28
C ARG A 78 44.09 25.52 -15.01
N GLY A 79 43.23 26.44 -14.58
CA GLY A 79 42.40 26.28 -13.38
C GLY A 79 43.13 26.48 -12.04
N ALA A 80 44.42 26.82 -12.05
CA ALA A 80 45.23 27.03 -10.84
C ALA A 80 45.06 28.46 -10.27
N THR A 81 43.83 28.81 -9.88
CA THR A 81 43.43 30.18 -9.48
C THR A 81 44.20 30.71 -8.28
N GLU A 82 44.47 29.89 -7.26
CA GLU A 82 45.24 30.30 -6.08
C GLU A 82 46.70 30.61 -6.39
N TRP A 83 47.35 29.77 -7.20
CA TRP A 83 48.74 29.98 -7.61
C TRP A 83 48.87 31.20 -8.53
N GLY A 84 47.93 31.39 -9.46
CA GLY A 84 47.87 32.59 -10.30
C GLY A 84 47.78 33.87 -9.47
N ALA A 85 46.99 33.88 -8.41
CA ALA A 85 46.86 35.04 -7.51
C ALA A 85 48.14 35.32 -6.71
N ARG A 86 48.80 34.29 -6.16
CA ARG A 86 50.07 34.46 -5.44
C ARG A 86 51.16 35.02 -6.35
N VAL A 87 51.26 34.49 -7.57
CA VAL A 87 52.22 34.99 -8.57
C VAL A 87 51.92 36.44 -8.96
N TYR A 88 50.65 36.79 -9.14
CA TYR A 88 50.23 38.16 -9.42
C TYR A 88 50.62 39.13 -8.28
N LEU A 89 50.35 38.77 -7.03
CA LEU A 89 50.68 39.59 -5.87
C LEU A 89 52.18 39.78 -5.69
N ILE A 90 52.96 38.69 -5.77
CA ILE A 90 54.41 38.73 -5.60
C ILE A 90 55.06 39.50 -6.75
N GLY A 91 54.71 39.17 -7.99
CA GLY A 91 55.30 39.82 -9.16
C GLY A 91 54.87 41.28 -9.31
N GLY A 92 53.63 41.63 -8.96
CA GLY A 92 53.16 43.01 -8.90
C GLY A 92 53.87 43.83 -7.82
N GLY A 93 54.06 43.25 -6.63
CA GLY A 93 54.83 43.89 -5.56
C GLY A 93 56.28 44.15 -5.93
N VAL A 94 56.96 43.17 -6.54
CA VAL A 94 58.34 43.31 -7.02
C VAL A 94 58.45 44.35 -8.14
N ALA A 95 57.54 44.32 -9.11
CA ALA A 95 57.51 45.27 -10.21
C ALA A 95 57.26 46.71 -9.73
N LEU A 96 56.29 46.90 -8.83
CA LEU A 96 56.02 48.21 -8.23
C LEU A 96 57.18 48.70 -7.37
N LEU A 97 57.87 47.82 -6.64
CA LEU A 97 59.09 48.17 -5.89
C LEU A 97 60.22 48.62 -6.83
N ALA A 98 60.44 47.92 -7.94
CA ALA A 98 61.43 48.30 -8.94
C ALA A 98 61.08 49.66 -9.59
N LEU A 99 59.80 49.89 -9.90
CA LEU A 99 59.33 51.15 -10.49
C LEU A 99 59.39 52.32 -9.48
N CYS A 100 59.24 52.05 -8.18
CA CYS A 100 59.34 53.04 -7.10
C CYS A 100 60.73 53.70 -7.03
N TYR A 101 61.81 52.98 -7.35
CA TYR A 101 63.17 53.52 -7.44
C TYR A 101 63.29 54.68 -8.43
N PHE A 102 62.62 54.56 -9.57
CA PHE A 102 62.72 55.52 -10.67
C PHE A 102 61.71 56.68 -10.57
N MET A 103 60.76 56.61 -9.64
CA MET A 103 59.58 57.49 -9.61
C MET A 103 59.40 58.19 -8.26
N GLY A 104 60.48 58.73 -7.72
CA GLY A 104 60.44 59.59 -6.53
C GLY A 104 60.30 58.84 -5.20
N GLY A 105 60.45 57.51 -5.19
CA GLY A 105 60.38 56.70 -3.98
C GLY A 105 58.95 56.56 -3.42
N PRO A 106 58.79 56.30 -2.11
CA PRO A 106 57.53 55.91 -1.48
C PRO A 106 56.65 57.14 -1.19
N ALA A 107 57.18 58.35 -1.30
CA ALA A 107 56.39 59.58 -1.24
C ALA A 107 55.79 59.97 -2.60
N GLY A 108 56.10 59.21 -3.66
CA GLY A 108 55.60 59.43 -5.02
C GLY A 108 54.17 58.89 -5.24
N PRO A 109 53.52 59.32 -6.33
CA PRO A 109 52.15 58.92 -6.68
C PRO A 109 51.98 57.42 -6.96
N ILE A 110 53.09 56.69 -7.17
CA ILE A 110 53.08 55.26 -7.44
C ILE A 110 52.58 54.41 -6.26
N THR A 111 52.58 54.96 -5.04
CA THR A 111 52.00 54.29 -3.86
C THR A 111 50.51 53.99 -4.00
N LEU A 112 49.78 54.82 -4.75
CA LEU A 112 48.36 54.58 -5.05
C LEU A 112 48.14 53.29 -5.84
N ALA A 113 49.13 52.84 -6.63
CA ALA A 113 49.04 51.59 -7.38
C ALA A 113 49.16 50.33 -6.50
N PHE A 114 49.57 50.45 -5.23
CA PHE A 114 49.61 49.32 -4.29
C PHE A 114 48.25 49.02 -3.67
N GLY A 115 47.37 50.02 -3.51
CA GLY A 115 46.02 49.85 -2.94
C GLY A 115 45.21 48.76 -3.66
N PRO A 116 45.13 48.77 -5.00
CA PRO A 116 44.41 47.74 -5.73
C PRO A 116 45.02 46.35 -5.59
N LEU A 117 46.35 46.23 -5.44
CA LEU A 117 47.04 44.96 -5.21
C LEU A 117 46.53 44.28 -3.92
N ILE A 118 46.28 45.08 -2.88
CA ILE A 118 45.72 44.62 -1.59
C ILE A 118 44.30 44.09 -1.77
N VAL A 119 43.45 44.85 -2.46
CA VAL A 119 42.04 44.50 -2.73
C VAL A 119 41.93 43.20 -3.53
N ILE A 120 42.77 43.04 -4.55
CA ILE A 120 42.81 41.82 -5.37
C ILE A 120 43.28 40.61 -4.55
N GLY A 121 44.27 40.81 -3.66
CA GLY A 121 44.73 39.76 -2.74
C GLY A 121 43.64 39.30 -1.77
N ALA A 122 42.86 40.25 -1.24
CA ALA A 122 41.71 39.97 -0.39
C ALA A 122 40.61 39.22 -1.15
N LEU A 123 40.35 39.60 -2.40
CA LEU A 123 39.27 39.03 -3.21
C LEU A 123 39.52 37.58 -3.61
N VAL A 124 40.76 37.22 -3.96
CA VAL A 124 41.04 35.85 -4.46
C VAL A 124 41.24 34.86 -3.32
N SER A 125 41.91 35.27 -2.25
CA SER A 125 42.40 34.38 -1.19
C SER A 125 41.55 34.43 0.10
N GLY A 126 40.45 35.19 0.12
CA GLY A 126 39.51 35.26 1.23
C GLY A 126 39.89 36.25 2.34
N PRO A 127 39.04 36.41 3.37
CA PRO A 127 39.18 37.48 4.38
C PRO A 127 40.49 37.38 5.20
N GLY A 128 41.00 36.17 5.46
CA GLY A 128 42.28 35.98 6.15
C GLY A 128 43.50 36.40 5.32
N ALA A 129 43.39 36.39 3.99
CA ALA A 129 44.48 36.78 3.10
C ALA A 129 44.52 38.29 2.82
N ALA A 130 43.46 39.04 3.14
CA ALA A 130 43.45 40.50 3.11
C ALA A 130 44.48 41.10 4.10
N LEU A 131 44.57 40.49 5.29
CA LEU A 131 45.61 40.81 6.27
C LEU A 131 47.00 40.49 5.72
N GLY A 132 47.17 39.32 5.08
CA GLY A 132 48.44 38.92 4.47
C GLY A 132 48.90 39.83 3.32
N SER A 133 47.99 40.26 2.43
CA SER A 133 48.32 41.17 1.33
C SER A 133 48.65 42.57 1.84
N THR A 134 47.92 43.06 2.85
CA THR A 134 48.19 44.36 3.50
C THR A 134 49.54 44.35 4.20
N LEU A 135 49.86 43.29 4.96
CA LEU A 135 51.15 43.10 5.61
C LEU A 135 52.30 42.95 4.60
N GLY A 136 52.07 42.25 3.49
CA GLY A 136 53.06 42.10 2.42
C GLY A 136 53.41 43.43 1.78
N VAL A 137 52.41 44.22 1.38
CA VAL A 137 52.61 45.57 0.83
C VAL A 137 53.27 46.51 1.86
N GLY A 138 52.82 46.47 3.11
CA GLY A 138 53.43 47.24 4.20
C GLY A 138 54.89 46.86 4.45
N GLY A 139 55.21 45.56 4.39
CA GLY A 139 56.57 45.04 4.51
C GLY A 139 57.48 45.51 3.37
N VAL A 140 56.98 45.47 2.13
CA VAL A 140 57.67 46.01 0.95
C VAL A 140 57.98 47.51 1.12
N MET A 141 57.02 48.29 1.63
CA MET A 141 57.26 49.72 1.94
C MET A 141 58.24 49.93 3.09
N ALA A 142 58.18 49.11 4.14
CA ALA A 142 59.09 49.22 5.27
C ALA A 142 60.54 48.89 4.86
N VAL A 143 60.74 47.83 4.06
CA VAL A 143 62.05 47.47 3.49
C VAL A 143 62.60 48.63 2.67
N TRP A 144 61.75 49.27 1.87
CA TRP A 144 62.15 50.45 1.09
C TRP A 144 62.60 51.62 1.98
N LEU A 145 61.81 51.94 3.02
CA LEU A 145 62.13 53.02 3.96
C LEU A 145 63.49 52.80 4.63
N VAL A 146 63.80 51.54 4.98
CA VAL A 146 65.08 51.14 5.58
C VAL A 146 66.23 51.26 4.57
N LEU A 147 66.03 50.85 3.31
CA LEU A 147 67.04 50.98 2.24
C LEU A 147 67.34 52.46 1.93
N GLN A 148 66.32 53.32 1.95
CA GLN A 148 66.47 54.77 1.78
C GLN A 148 67.21 55.39 2.96
N GLY A 149 66.87 55.01 4.20
CA GLY A 149 67.54 55.50 5.41
C GLY A 149 69.02 55.13 5.51
N ARG A 150 69.45 54.05 4.85
CA ARG A 150 70.87 53.66 4.76
C ARG A 150 71.62 54.21 3.54
N GLY A 151 70.97 55.01 2.70
CA GLY A 151 71.59 55.59 1.50
C GLY A 151 71.88 54.59 0.38
N LEU A 152 71.41 53.34 0.47
CA LEU A 152 71.57 52.31 -0.57
C LEU A 152 70.56 52.46 -1.71
N ALA A 153 69.45 53.17 -1.49
CA ALA A 153 68.40 53.42 -2.47
C ALA A 153 67.93 54.88 -2.40
N THR A 154 68.70 55.80 -2.97
CA THR A 154 68.26 57.20 -3.16
C THR A 154 67.45 57.31 -4.45
N PRO A 155 66.27 57.98 -4.44
CA PRO A 155 65.48 58.18 -5.65
C PRO A 155 66.30 58.85 -6.75
N TYR A 156 66.05 58.47 -8.01
CA TYR A 156 66.74 59.08 -9.14
C TYR A 156 66.48 60.60 -9.18
N PRO A 157 67.52 61.46 -9.16
CA PRO A 157 67.32 62.90 -9.16
C PRO A 157 66.79 63.37 -10.52
N LEU A 158 65.57 63.90 -10.53
CA LEU A 158 64.95 64.48 -11.72
C LEU A 158 65.10 66.01 -11.72
N PRO A 159 65.28 66.65 -12.90
CA PRO A 159 65.26 68.11 -13.00
C PRO A 159 63.88 68.66 -12.60
N ALA A 160 63.84 69.77 -11.86
CA ALA A 160 62.65 70.29 -11.17
C ALA A 160 61.41 70.54 -12.06
N SER A 161 61.60 70.81 -13.36
CA SER A 161 60.53 70.99 -14.33
C SER A 161 59.94 69.66 -14.82
N ALA A 162 60.77 68.65 -15.03
CA ALA A 162 60.35 67.32 -15.48
C ALA A 162 59.71 66.51 -14.34
N ASP A 163 60.18 66.71 -13.10
CA ASP A 163 59.66 66.05 -11.90
C ASP A 163 58.15 66.30 -11.71
N ARG A 164 57.70 67.55 -11.83
CA ARG A 164 56.26 67.91 -11.68
C ARG A 164 55.37 67.33 -12.77
N ILE A 165 55.85 67.30 -14.02
CA ILE A 165 55.05 66.80 -15.16
C ILE A 165 54.95 65.27 -15.09
N LEU A 166 56.05 64.59 -14.77
CA LEU A 166 56.10 63.14 -14.65
C LEU A 166 55.27 62.64 -13.45
N THR A 167 55.34 63.33 -12.31
CA THR A 167 54.54 63.03 -11.12
C THR A 167 53.04 63.24 -11.38
N LEU A 168 52.65 64.32 -12.05
CA LEU A 168 51.24 64.56 -12.41
C LEU A 168 50.70 63.48 -13.36
N GLY A 169 51.45 63.14 -14.43
CA GLY A 169 51.05 62.09 -15.37
C GLY A 169 50.92 60.71 -14.71
N MET A 170 51.82 60.40 -13.78
CA MET A 170 51.76 59.16 -13.01
C MET A 170 50.62 59.14 -12.00
N LEU A 171 50.31 60.26 -11.36
CA LEU A 171 49.16 60.38 -10.46
C LEU A 171 47.85 60.10 -11.21
N PHE A 172 47.68 60.66 -12.41
CA PHE A 172 46.50 60.37 -13.24
C PHE A 172 46.42 58.90 -13.64
N LEU A 173 47.55 58.29 -14.01
CA LEU A 173 47.60 56.87 -14.39
C LEU A 173 47.29 55.94 -13.21
N SER A 174 47.88 56.19 -12.03
CA SER A 174 47.66 55.38 -10.84
C SER A 174 46.24 55.55 -10.30
N LEU A 175 45.72 56.78 -10.29
CA LEU A 175 44.36 57.08 -9.85
C LEU A 175 43.32 56.47 -10.81
N GLY A 176 43.53 56.58 -12.13
CA GLY A 176 42.64 55.97 -13.12
C GLY A 176 42.61 54.44 -13.03
N THR A 177 43.77 53.83 -12.81
CA THR A 177 43.86 52.37 -12.60
C THR A 177 43.16 51.94 -11.31
N MET A 178 43.32 52.70 -10.22
CA MET A 178 42.63 52.44 -8.95
C MET A 178 41.11 52.55 -9.08
N VAL A 179 40.60 53.59 -9.74
CA VAL A 179 39.16 53.77 -9.99
C VAL A 179 38.59 52.64 -10.85
N ALA A 180 39.28 52.27 -11.93
CA ALA A 180 38.86 51.16 -12.79
C ALA A 180 38.78 49.82 -12.03
N LEU A 181 39.75 49.56 -11.15
CA LEU A 181 39.75 48.35 -10.32
C LEU A 181 38.67 48.39 -9.23
N LEU A 182 38.41 49.54 -8.63
CA LEU A 182 37.33 49.72 -7.67
C LEU A 182 35.95 49.51 -8.31
N ALA A 183 35.74 50.00 -9.54
CA ALA A 183 34.50 49.80 -10.28
C ALA A 183 34.22 48.32 -10.57
N ILE A 184 35.26 47.53 -10.90
CA ILE A 184 35.15 46.07 -11.07
C ILE A 184 34.71 45.42 -9.75
N PHE A 185 35.24 45.86 -8.62
CA PHE A 185 34.92 45.32 -7.31
C PHE A 185 33.47 45.61 -6.89
N VAL A 186 33.00 46.84 -7.07
CA VAL A 186 31.61 47.22 -6.76
C VAL A 186 30.62 46.38 -7.55
N ARG A 187 30.84 46.24 -8.88
CA ARG A 187 30.00 45.41 -9.74
C ARG A 187 29.95 43.96 -9.28
N LEU A 188 31.07 43.43 -8.78
CA LEU A 188 31.13 42.06 -8.29
C LEU A 188 30.30 41.86 -7.02
N ILE A 189 30.36 42.80 -6.08
CA ILE A 189 29.57 42.75 -4.85
C ILE A 189 28.08 42.78 -5.19
N GLU A 190 27.66 43.67 -6.08
CA GLU A 190 26.27 43.80 -6.51
C GLU A 190 25.73 42.49 -7.09
N GLU A 191 26.44 41.91 -8.06
CA GLU A 191 26.09 40.60 -8.63
C GLU A 191 26.09 39.48 -7.56
N SER A 192 26.91 39.60 -6.51
CA SER A 192 27.00 38.58 -5.45
C SER A 192 25.81 38.65 -4.49
N LEU A 193 25.38 39.87 -4.15
CA LEU A 193 24.23 40.12 -3.29
C LEU A 193 22.94 39.65 -3.96
N VAL A 194 22.76 39.97 -5.26
CA VAL A 194 21.59 39.49 -6.03
C VAL A 194 21.52 37.96 -6.03
N SER A 195 22.66 37.29 -6.28
CA SER A 195 22.71 35.81 -6.26
C SER A 195 22.47 35.20 -4.88
N ALA A 196 22.80 35.92 -3.81
CA ALA A 196 22.57 35.46 -2.44
C ALA A 196 21.09 35.64 -2.06
N TYR A 197 20.49 36.76 -2.48
CA TYR A 197 19.07 37.02 -2.27
C TYR A 197 18.19 36.01 -2.99
N GLN A 198 18.45 35.74 -4.27
CA GLN A 198 17.73 34.74 -5.06
C GLN A 198 17.81 33.34 -4.43
N ARG A 199 18.97 32.95 -3.89
CA ARG A 199 19.12 31.68 -3.16
C ARG A 199 18.31 31.63 -1.87
N GLY A 200 18.16 32.76 -1.18
CA GLY A 200 17.30 32.87 -0.01
C GLY A 200 15.84 32.65 -0.37
N GLU A 201 15.39 33.25 -1.48
CA GLU A 201 14.03 33.14 -1.98
C GLU A 201 13.68 31.73 -2.46
N GLU A 202 14.57 31.08 -3.23
CA GLU A 202 14.41 29.67 -3.62
C GLU A 202 14.34 28.74 -2.40
N LEU A 203 15.13 29.01 -1.36
CA LEU A 203 15.14 28.21 -0.14
C LEU A 203 13.84 28.41 0.65
N SER A 204 13.33 29.65 0.76
CA SER A 204 12.05 29.90 1.43
C SER A 204 10.90 29.22 0.71
N GLU A 205 10.85 29.29 -0.62
CA GLU A 205 9.83 28.56 -1.40
C GLU A 205 9.95 27.04 -1.21
N ALA A 206 11.17 26.51 -1.18
CA ALA A 206 11.38 25.09 -0.95
C ALA A 206 10.95 24.66 0.46
N LEU A 207 11.18 25.49 1.47
CA LEU A 207 10.73 25.25 2.84
C LEU A 207 9.21 25.31 2.96
N GLU A 208 8.55 26.29 2.34
CA GLU A 208 7.09 26.40 2.33
C GLU A 208 6.42 25.20 1.63
N ARG A 209 6.98 24.76 0.49
CA ARG A 209 6.53 23.52 -0.18
C ARG A 209 6.73 22.27 0.70
N ALA A 210 7.82 22.21 1.46
CA ALA A 210 8.07 21.09 2.37
C ALA A 210 7.10 21.10 3.56
N GLU A 211 6.79 22.27 4.12
CA GLU A 211 5.85 22.43 5.23
C GLU A 211 4.43 22.06 4.83
N THR A 212 3.95 22.56 3.68
CA THR A 212 2.62 22.19 3.13
C THR A 212 2.51 20.70 2.86
N ALA A 213 3.55 20.07 2.31
CA ALA A 213 3.59 18.62 2.12
C ALA A 213 3.56 17.84 3.45
N ALA A 214 4.27 18.32 4.48
CA ALA A 214 4.27 17.70 5.80
C ALA A 214 2.89 17.82 6.49
N GLN A 215 2.23 18.98 6.38
CA GLN A 215 0.88 19.18 6.90
C GLN A 215 -0.13 18.26 6.20
N ALA A 216 -0.02 18.10 4.87
CA ALA A 216 -0.87 17.17 4.13
C ALA A 216 -0.67 15.71 4.57
N GLU A 217 0.57 15.30 4.90
CA GLU A 217 0.84 13.96 5.43
C GLU A 217 0.21 13.76 6.81
N VAL A 218 0.27 14.76 7.69
CA VAL A 218 -0.38 14.71 9.01
C VAL A 218 -1.89 14.56 8.86
N GLY A 219 -2.54 15.40 8.04
CA GLY A 219 -3.98 15.30 7.81
C GLY A 219 -4.42 13.96 7.21
N ALA A 220 -3.62 13.38 6.30
CA ALA A 220 -3.90 12.05 5.77
C ALA A 220 -3.83 10.95 6.85
N ARG A 221 -2.93 11.07 7.83
CA ARG A 221 -2.83 10.12 8.94
C ARG A 221 -4.02 10.22 9.89
N GLU A 222 -4.47 11.44 10.20
CA GLU A 222 -5.68 11.66 11.01
C GLU A 222 -6.91 11.03 10.36
N GLN A 223 -7.10 11.25 9.05
CA GLN A 223 -8.21 10.64 8.30
C GLN A 223 -8.20 9.10 8.35
N ILE A 224 -7.00 8.50 8.27
CA ILE A 224 -6.84 7.04 8.39
C ILE A 224 -7.23 6.56 9.79
N GLN A 225 -6.86 7.29 10.85
CA GLN A 225 -7.24 6.94 12.22
C GLN A 225 -8.75 7.03 12.42
N GLU A 226 -9.40 8.11 11.97
CA GLU A 226 -10.86 8.24 12.04
C GLU A 226 -11.56 7.10 11.29
N THR A 227 -11.08 6.75 10.10
CA THR A 227 -11.63 5.64 9.31
C THR A 227 -11.47 4.30 10.04
N LEU A 228 -10.33 4.07 10.71
CA LEU A 228 -10.09 2.87 11.50
C LEU A 228 -11.03 2.79 12.72
N GLU A 229 -11.24 3.89 13.43
CA GLU A 229 -12.17 3.96 14.56
C GLU A 229 -13.61 3.67 14.13
N GLN A 230 -14.06 4.25 13.02
CA GLN A 230 -15.39 3.96 12.44
C GLN A 230 -15.53 2.47 12.06
N LEU A 231 -14.50 1.88 11.45
CA LEU A 231 -14.49 0.45 11.10
C LEU A 231 -14.58 -0.44 12.35
N GLN A 232 -13.81 -0.12 13.40
CA GLN A 232 -13.85 -0.88 14.65
C GLN A 232 -15.23 -0.82 15.31
N ALA A 233 -15.83 0.38 15.38
CA ALA A 233 -17.17 0.54 15.95
C ALA A 233 -18.22 -0.26 15.17
N SER A 234 -18.16 -0.23 13.83
CA SER A 234 -19.07 -1.00 12.98
C SER A 234 -18.90 -2.51 13.14
N VAL A 235 -17.65 -3.00 13.21
CA VAL A 235 -17.38 -4.43 13.44
C VAL A 235 -17.91 -4.86 14.80
N GLN A 236 -17.73 -4.03 15.83
CA GLN A 236 -18.19 -4.32 17.19
C GLN A 236 -19.73 -4.46 17.25
N GLU A 237 -20.45 -3.58 16.55
CA GLU A 237 -21.90 -3.63 16.42
C GLU A 237 -22.37 -4.90 15.69
N TYR A 238 -21.67 -5.29 14.62
CA TYR A 238 -21.94 -6.54 13.90
C TYR A 238 -21.66 -7.79 14.76
N THR A 239 -20.55 -7.83 15.50
CA THR A 239 -20.27 -8.95 16.43
C THR A 239 -21.32 -9.04 17.53
N THR A 240 -21.81 -7.91 18.04
CA THR A 240 -22.87 -7.89 19.07
C THR A 240 -24.18 -8.43 18.53
N PHE A 241 -24.48 -8.15 17.26
CA PHE A 241 -25.63 -8.72 16.57
C PHE A 241 -25.50 -10.24 16.38
N LEU A 242 -24.34 -10.74 15.92
CA LEU A 242 -24.11 -12.18 15.77
C LEU A 242 -24.19 -12.93 17.10
N SER A 243 -23.64 -12.35 18.18
CA SER A 243 -23.72 -12.95 19.53
C SER A 243 -25.18 -13.14 19.98
N ARG A 244 -26.06 -12.17 19.73
CA ARG A 244 -27.49 -12.29 20.07
C ARG A 244 -28.18 -13.41 19.30
N ILE A 245 -27.81 -13.59 18.03
CA ILE A 245 -28.33 -14.71 17.22
C ILE A 245 -27.83 -16.05 17.78
N GLU A 246 -26.56 -16.16 18.18
CA GLU A 246 -26.01 -17.37 18.81
C GLU A 246 -26.72 -17.72 20.14
N GLU A 247 -27.11 -16.71 20.91
CA GLU A 247 -27.89 -16.87 22.15
C GLU A 247 -29.37 -17.26 21.91
N GLY A 248 -29.81 -17.32 20.65
CA GLY A 248 -31.15 -17.77 20.26
C GLY A 248 -32.17 -16.66 20.01
N ASP A 249 -31.75 -15.39 20.03
CA ASP A 249 -32.59 -14.24 19.65
C ASP A 249 -32.58 -14.04 18.13
N PHE A 250 -33.44 -14.80 17.44
CA PHE A 250 -33.59 -14.72 15.98
C PHE A 250 -34.49 -13.57 15.51
N GLU A 251 -35.11 -12.79 16.40
CA GLU A 251 -35.85 -11.57 16.05
C GLU A 251 -34.94 -10.33 16.02
N ALA A 252 -33.73 -10.43 16.56
CA ALA A 252 -32.73 -9.37 16.51
C ALA A 252 -32.56 -8.86 15.07
N ARG A 253 -32.61 -7.54 14.90
CA ARG A 253 -32.33 -6.84 13.64
C ARG A 253 -31.15 -5.91 13.82
N LEU A 254 -30.30 -5.86 12.81
CA LEU A 254 -29.25 -4.86 12.70
C LEU A 254 -29.83 -3.62 11.99
N ASP A 255 -29.77 -2.46 12.64
CA ASP A 255 -30.25 -1.20 12.04
C ASP A 255 -29.26 -0.71 10.99
N MET A 256 -29.56 -1.05 9.74
CA MET A 256 -28.68 -0.73 8.63
C MET A 256 -28.76 0.75 8.22
N GLU A 257 -29.78 1.49 8.65
CA GLU A 257 -29.90 2.92 8.33
C GLU A 257 -28.93 3.75 9.17
N ASP A 258 -28.83 3.43 10.46
CA ASP A 258 -27.87 4.07 11.36
C ASP A 258 -26.42 3.68 11.05
N LEU A 259 -26.21 2.42 10.65
CA LEU A 259 -24.91 1.94 10.23
C LEU A 259 -24.48 2.58 8.89
N ALA A 260 -25.42 2.79 7.96
CA ALA A 260 -25.21 3.51 6.71
C ALA A 260 -24.87 4.99 6.91
N LYS A 261 -25.45 5.66 7.92
CA LYS A 261 -25.15 7.07 8.23
C LYS A 261 -23.73 7.28 8.74
N ARG A 262 -23.12 6.26 9.35
CA ARG A 262 -21.76 6.34 9.93
C ARG A 262 -20.66 5.90 8.99
N ILE A 263 -20.99 5.10 7.97
CA ILE A 263 -20.01 4.58 7.01
C ILE A 263 -20.10 5.40 5.72
N GLU A 264 -19.13 6.29 5.50
CA GLU A 264 -19.06 7.09 4.27
C GLU A 264 -18.63 6.26 3.03
N ASN A 265 -18.11 5.04 3.23
CA ASN A 265 -17.59 4.22 2.14
C ASN A 265 -18.68 3.32 1.50
N PRO A 266 -19.04 3.52 0.22
CA PRO A 266 -20.08 2.76 -0.46
C PRO A 266 -19.75 1.26 -0.60
N ALA A 267 -18.47 0.87 -0.61
CA ALA A 267 -18.07 -0.53 -0.69
C ALA A 267 -18.38 -1.31 0.60
N LEU A 268 -18.21 -0.66 1.75
CA LEU A 268 -18.51 -1.25 3.07
C LEU A 268 -20.02 -1.37 3.28
N LEU A 269 -20.80 -0.39 2.81
CA LEU A 269 -22.26 -0.43 2.77
C LEU A 269 -22.80 -1.59 1.91
N ALA A 270 -22.18 -1.84 0.75
CA ALA A 270 -22.51 -2.98 -0.10
C ALA A 270 -22.17 -4.33 0.53
N LEU A 271 -21.06 -4.42 1.27
CA LEU A 271 -20.68 -5.64 1.99
C LEU A 271 -21.65 -5.91 3.16
N GLY A 272 -21.95 -4.89 3.97
CA GLY A 272 -22.88 -4.98 5.09
C GLY A 272 -24.27 -5.44 4.65
N SER A 273 -24.83 -4.82 3.62
CA SER A 273 -26.13 -5.24 3.06
C SER A 273 -26.12 -6.67 2.51
N ARG A 274 -25.02 -7.12 1.90
CA ARG A 274 -24.89 -8.49 1.39
C ARG A 274 -24.79 -9.52 2.52
N LEU A 275 -24.02 -9.21 3.57
CA LEU A 275 -23.92 -10.04 4.76
C LEU A 275 -25.27 -10.14 5.48
N THR A 276 -25.97 -9.02 5.68
CA THR A 276 -27.30 -9.01 6.30
C THR A 276 -28.30 -9.81 5.49
N ARG A 277 -28.36 -9.62 4.17
CA ARG A 277 -29.22 -10.45 3.30
C ARG A 277 -28.89 -11.93 3.39
N THR A 278 -27.60 -12.27 3.48
CA THR A 278 -27.15 -13.66 3.62
C THR A 278 -27.58 -14.25 4.96
N VAL A 279 -27.41 -13.50 6.06
CA VAL A 279 -27.83 -13.90 7.41
C VAL A 279 -29.35 -14.04 7.49
N GLU A 280 -30.10 -13.09 6.95
CA GLU A 280 -31.57 -13.15 6.89
C GLU A 280 -32.06 -14.34 6.06
N THR A 281 -31.39 -14.65 4.94
CA THR A 281 -31.67 -15.84 4.14
C THR A 281 -31.35 -17.12 4.90
N LEU A 282 -30.23 -17.16 5.65
CA LEU A 282 -29.87 -18.30 6.48
C LEU A 282 -30.88 -18.52 7.62
N ILE A 283 -31.29 -17.46 8.31
CA ILE A 283 -32.29 -17.52 9.39
C ILE A 283 -33.63 -18.02 8.83
N THR A 284 -34.09 -17.47 7.71
CA THR A 284 -35.34 -17.93 7.08
C THR A 284 -35.24 -19.38 6.63
N THR A 285 -34.15 -19.78 5.98
CA THR A 285 -33.93 -21.17 5.55
C THR A 285 -33.86 -22.12 6.75
N LEU A 286 -33.18 -21.73 7.84
CA LEU A 286 -33.11 -22.53 9.07
C LEU A 286 -34.48 -22.69 9.72
N ASN A 287 -35.28 -21.63 9.78
CA ASN A 287 -36.64 -21.67 10.31
C ASN A 287 -37.56 -22.56 9.45
N GLU A 288 -37.49 -22.44 8.12
CA GLU A 288 -38.22 -23.32 7.21
C GLU A 288 -37.82 -24.78 7.41
N LEU A 289 -36.52 -25.07 7.45
CA LEU A 289 -36.00 -26.43 7.60
C LEU A 289 -36.39 -27.05 8.95
N ARG A 290 -36.37 -26.27 10.03
CA ARG A 290 -36.87 -26.69 11.35
C ARG A 290 -38.36 -27.00 11.31
N SER A 291 -39.17 -26.16 10.65
CA SER A 291 -40.61 -26.39 10.51
C SER A 291 -40.94 -27.65 9.70
N VAL A 292 -40.13 -27.95 8.67
CA VAL A 292 -40.23 -29.17 7.86
C VAL A 292 -39.84 -30.38 8.69
N GLN A 293 -38.75 -30.32 9.46
CA GLN A 293 -38.35 -31.41 10.35
C GLN A 293 -39.40 -31.71 11.42
N GLN A 294 -39.99 -30.69 12.05
CA GLN A 294 -41.07 -30.87 13.02
C GLN A 294 -42.30 -31.54 12.39
N ARG A 295 -42.69 -31.09 11.19
CA ARG A 295 -43.79 -31.70 10.45
C ARG A 295 -43.51 -33.16 10.10
N TYR A 296 -42.31 -33.45 9.60
CA TYR A 296 -41.88 -34.81 9.28
C TYR A 296 -41.90 -35.72 10.51
N LEU A 297 -41.35 -35.27 11.65
CA LEU A 297 -41.37 -36.04 12.90
C LEU A 297 -42.81 -36.34 13.35
N ARG A 298 -43.68 -35.33 13.34
CA ARG A 298 -45.10 -35.49 13.71
C ARG A 298 -45.81 -36.50 12.82
N GLU A 299 -45.65 -36.39 11.50
CA GLU A 299 -46.25 -37.30 10.53
C GLU A 299 -45.70 -38.73 10.70
N ALA A 300 -44.38 -38.87 10.87
CA ALA A 300 -43.73 -40.17 11.01
C ALA A 300 -44.17 -40.90 12.30
N TRP A 301 -44.30 -40.18 13.42
CA TRP A 301 -44.83 -40.73 14.67
C TRP A 301 -46.32 -41.07 14.58
N THR A 302 -47.11 -40.23 13.91
CA THR A 302 -48.53 -40.51 13.66
C THR A 302 -48.70 -41.80 12.85
N MET A 303 -47.99 -41.91 11.72
CA MET A 303 -48.03 -43.12 10.87
C MET A 303 -47.55 -44.37 11.61
N PHE A 304 -46.50 -44.26 12.43
CA PHE A 304 -45.98 -45.37 13.20
C PHE A 304 -47.03 -45.89 14.21
N LEU A 305 -47.66 -44.98 14.97
CA LEU A 305 -48.70 -45.34 15.94
C LEU A 305 -49.99 -45.87 15.28
N GLU A 306 -50.37 -45.35 14.12
CA GLU A 306 -51.53 -45.82 13.33
C GLU A 306 -51.30 -47.18 12.69
N SER A 307 -50.06 -47.52 12.34
CA SER A 307 -49.71 -48.81 11.73
C SER A 307 -49.88 -50.02 12.65
N GLY A 308 -50.20 -49.80 13.94
CA GLY A 308 -50.33 -50.85 14.95
C GLY A 308 -49.00 -51.37 15.51
N SER A 309 -47.86 -50.79 15.07
CA SER A 309 -46.49 -51.17 15.46
C SER A 309 -46.09 -50.70 16.87
N GLY A 310 -47.04 -50.26 17.69
CA GLY A 310 -46.77 -49.83 19.06
C GLY A 310 -48.04 -49.81 19.92
N ARG A 311 -47.93 -50.25 21.17
CA ARG A 311 -49.02 -50.11 22.15
C ARG A 311 -49.08 -48.66 22.62
N ARG A 312 -50.27 -48.05 22.51
CA ARG A 312 -50.49 -46.61 22.71
C ARG A 312 -50.48 -46.14 24.17
N GLY A 313 -50.36 -47.04 25.14
CA GLY A 313 -50.35 -46.70 26.55
C GLY A 313 -49.95 -47.87 27.45
N PHE A 314 -49.22 -47.54 28.51
CA PHE A 314 -48.84 -48.46 29.58
C PHE A 314 -49.18 -47.81 30.92
N SER A 315 -49.71 -48.59 31.86
CA SER A 315 -49.87 -48.17 33.25
C SER A 315 -49.07 -49.12 34.15
N ALA A 316 -48.50 -48.58 35.22
CA ALA A 316 -47.79 -49.36 36.22
C ALA A 316 -48.42 -49.12 37.60
N HIS A 317 -48.84 -50.19 38.27
CA HIS A 317 -49.33 -50.13 39.65
C HIS A 317 -48.75 -51.29 40.44
N GLY A 318 -48.09 -51.01 41.57
CA GLY A 318 -47.50 -52.05 42.42
C GLY A 318 -46.38 -52.89 41.75
N GLY A 319 -45.73 -52.37 40.69
CA GLY A 319 -44.68 -53.07 39.94
C GLY A 319 -45.18 -53.92 38.78
N GLU A 320 -46.49 -54.09 38.61
CA GLU A 320 -47.06 -54.71 37.42
C GLU A 320 -47.31 -53.67 36.33
N VAL A 321 -46.80 -53.93 35.12
CA VAL A 321 -46.99 -53.09 33.93
C VAL A 321 -48.06 -53.70 33.05
N GLN A 322 -49.12 -52.95 32.78
CA GLN A 322 -50.23 -53.37 31.92
C GLN A 322 -50.38 -52.43 30.73
N ALA A 323 -50.73 -52.99 29.58
CA ALA A 323 -51.07 -52.18 28.41
C ALA A 323 -52.52 -51.71 28.54
N VAL A 324 -52.73 -50.39 28.46
CA VAL A 324 -54.05 -49.77 28.64
C VAL A 324 -54.35 -48.89 27.43
N PRO A 325 -55.61 -48.76 27.00
CA PRO A 325 -56.00 -47.71 26.07
C PRO A 325 -55.48 -46.35 26.56
N PRO A 326 -55.02 -45.46 25.66
CA PRO A 326 -54.46 -44.18 26.06
C PRO A 326 -55.52 -43.36 26.83
N ALA A 327 -55.31 -43.19 28.13
CA ALA A 327 -56.15 -42.38 29.00
C ALA A 327 -55.42 -41.07 29.31
N TRP A 328 -55.83 -40.00 28.62
CA TRP A 328 -55.27 -38.67 28.82
C TRP A 328 -55.94 -37.96 29.99
N ASN A 329 -55.15 -37.49 30.94
CA ASN A 329 -55.64 -36.65 32.05
C ASN A 329 -55.41 -35.14 31.72
N PRO A 330 -56.09 -34.22 32.43
CA PRO A 330 -55.91 -32.79 32.20
C PRO A 330 -54.46 -32.29 32.39
N PRO A 331 -53.68 -32.75 33.40
CA PRO A 331 -52.28 -32.38 33.54
C PRO A 331 -51.40 -32.77 32.34
N MET A 332 -51.60 -33.95 31.75
CA MET A 332 -50.88 -34.42 30.56
C MET A 332 -51.17 -33.53 29.36
N LEU A 333 -52.43 -33.14 29.13
CA LEU A 333 -52.80 -32.23 28.04
C LEU A 333 -52.12 -30.86 28.20
N LYS A 334 -52.07 -30.33 29.44
CA LYS A 334 -51.35 -29.08 29.73
C LYS A 334 -49.84 -29.23 29.53
N ALA A 335 -49.27 -30.38 29.90
CA ALA A 335 -47.85 -30.66 29.73
C ALA A 335 -47.45 -30.78 28.26
N THR A 336 -48.26 -31.44 27.43
CA THR A 336 -47.99 -31.57 25.99
C THR A 336 -48.18 -30.27 25.24
N GLN A 337 -49.24 -29.50 25.55
CA GLN A 337 -49.50 -28.20 24.91
C GLN A 337 -48.49 -27.13 25.34
N GLY A 338 -48.15 -27.10 26.63
CA GLY A 338 -47.21 -26.14 27.20
C GLY A 338 -45.74 -26.52 27.01
N ARG A 339 -45.44 -27.72 26.50
CA ARG A 339 -44.09 -28.30 26.37
C ARG A 339 -43.27 -28.15 27.66
N ARG A 340 -43.92 -28.35 28.80
CA ARG A 340 -43.31 -28.17 30.12
C ARG A 340 -43.91 -29.14 31.10
N THR A 341 -43.15 -29.47 32.13
CA THR A 341 -43.64 -30.28 33.24
C THR A 341 -44.75 -29.54 34.00
N VAL A 342 -45.81 -30.27 34.35
CA VAL A 342 -46.98 -29.75 35.06
C VAL A 342 -47.22 -30.62 36.29
N VAL A 343 -47.34 -29.98 37.45
CA VAL A 343 -47.77 -30.64 38.70
C VAL A 343 -49.09 -30.03 39.11
N GLU A 344 -50.15 -30.83 39.14
CA GLU A 344 -51.50 -30.39 39.49
C GLU A 344 -52.23 -31.50 40.25
N GLY A 345 -52.84 -31.18 41.39
CA GLY A 345 -53.60 -32.16 42.18
C GLY A 345 -52.76 -33.34 42.73
N GLY A 346 -51.44 -33.16 42.93
CA GLY A 346 -50.52 -34.23 43.35
C GLY A 346 -50.07 -35.16 42.22
N GLU A 347 -50.51 -34.91 40.99
CA GLU A 347 -50.14 -35.65 39.79
C GLU A 347 -49.10 -34.85 38.99
N LEU A 348 -48.02 -35.53 38.60
CA LEU A 348 -46.95 -35.03 37.77
C LEU A 348 -47.21 -35.46 36.33
N ALA A 349 -47.18 -34.52 35.41
CA ALA A 349 -47.18 -34.78 33.98
C ALA A 349 -45.92 -34.22 33.34
N VAL A 350 -45.17 -35.08 32.65
CA VAL A 350 -43.93 -34.72 31.95
C VAL A 350 -44.09 -35.03 30.46
N PRO A 351 -43.86 -34.06 29.56
CA PRO A 351 -43.93 -34.33 28.13
C PRO A 351 -42.77 -35.23 27.70
N ILE A 352 -43.02 -36.10 26.73
CA ILE A 352 -41.98 -36.89 26.04
C ILE A 352 -41.71 -36.18 24.72
N ALA A 353 -40.53 -35.59 24.59
CA ALA A 353 -40.13 -34.84 23.41
C ALA A 353 -39.02 -35.55 22.63
N VAL A 354 -39.07 -35.43 21.30
CA VAL A 354 -37.99 -35.80 20.39
C VAL A 354 -37.57 -34.53 19.69
N ARG A 355 -36.37 -34.04 20.00
CA ARG A 355 -35.91 -32.71 19.56
C ARG A 355 -36.92 -31.65 20.01
N ASP A 356 -37.53 -30.91 19.08
CA ASP A 356 -38.51 -29.85 19.38
C ASP A 356 -39.98 -30.29 19.28
N GLU A 357 -40.24 -31.59 19.11
CA GLU A 357 -41.60 -32.09 18.91
C GLU A 357 -42.02 -33.03 20.04
N VAL A 358 -43.19 -32.76 20.64
CA VAL A 358 -43.74 -33.59 21.71
C VAL A 358 -44.52 -34.74 21.10
N ILE A 359 -44.12 -35.97 21.43
CA ILE A 359 -44.70 -37.20 20.90
C ILE A 359 -45.62 -37.91 21.91
N GLY A 360 -45.57 -37.53 23.18
CA GLY A 360 -46.38 -38.12 24.25
C GLY A 360 -46.23 -37.43 25.59
N ALA A 361 -46.74 -38.05 26.65
CA ALA A 361 -46.53 -37.61 28.03
C ALA A 361 -46.52 -38.80 29.00
N LEU A 362 -45.75 -38.66 30.06
CA LEU A 362 -45.79 -39.50 31.25
C LEU A 362 -46.70 -38.84 32.29
N SER A 363 -47.56 -39.63 32.93
CA SER A 363 -48.21 -39.23 34.19
C SER A 363 -47.69 -40.06 35.34
N ALA A 364 -47.40 -39.43 36.47
CA ALA A 364 -46.96 -40.07 37.69
C ALA A 364 -47.67 -39.47 38.91
N ARG A 365 -48.02 -40.32 39.88
CA ARG A 365 -48.58 -39.90 41.16
C ARG A 365 -47.87 -40.66 42.27
N ARG A 366 -47.48 -39.96 43.33
CA ARG A 366 -46.86 -40.60 44.49
C ARG A 366 -47.91 -41.30 45.34
N THR A 367 -47.60 -42.52 45.79
CA THR A 367 -48.50 -43.33 46.64
C THR A 367 -48.57 -42.81 48.07
N ASP A 368 -47.52 -42.13 48.54
CA ASP A 368 -47.41 -41.55 49.88
C ASP A 368 -48.00 -40.12 49.99
N GLY A 369 -48.41 -39.53 48.86
CA GLY A 369 -48.95 -38.18 48.80
C GLY A 369 -47.93 -37.06 49.04
N SER A 370 -46.63 -37.35 49.02
CA SER A 370 -45.59 -36.33 49.21
C SER A 370 -45.52 -35.34 48.02
N PRO A 371 -45.13 -34.07 48.26
CA PRO A 371 -44.97 -33.10 47.18
C PRO A 371 -43.75 -33.45 46.30
N TRP A 372 -43.82 -33.11 45.01
CA TRP A 372 -42.70 -33.25 44.08
C TRP A 372 -41.63 -32.18 44.36
N THR A 373 -40.37 -32.59 44.51
CA THR A 373 -39.24 -31.67 44.71
C THR A 373 -38.61 -31.27 43.38
N ALA A 374 -37.85 -30.17 43.34
CA ALA A 374 -37.14 -29.74 42.14
C ALA A 374 -36.12 -30.78 41.63
N GLU A 375 -35.48 -31.51 42.54
CA GLU A 375 -34.56 -32.60 42.21
C GLU A 375 -35.28 -33.79 41.56
N ASP A 376 -36.49 -34.13 42.04
CA ASP A 376 -37.31 -35.16 41.41
C ASP A 376 -37.74 -34.76 40.00
N LEU A 377 -38.14 -33.49 39.81
CA LEU A 377 -38.56 -32.98 38.50
C LEU A 377 -37.40 -33.05 37.51
N ALA A 378 -36.22 -32.57 37.89
CA ALA A 378 -35.03 -32.60 37.04
C ALA A 378 -34.63 -34.04 36.66
N LEU A 379 -34.74 -34.99 37.60
CA LEU A 379 -34.47 -36.40 37.33
C LEU A 379 -35.46 -36.99 36.33
N VAL A 380 -36.77 -36.79 36.55
CA VAL A 380 -37.81 -37.34 35.66
C VAL A 380 -37.72 -36.72 34.28
N GLU A 381 -37.48 -35.41 34.18
CA GLU A 381 -37.25 -34.70 32.90
C GLU A 381 -36.07 -35.31 32.13
N SER A 382 -34.92 -35.51 32.79
CA SER A 382 -33.74 -36.13 32.16
C SER A 382 -34.03 -37.55 31.66
N VAL A 383 -34.79 -38.34 32.42
CA VAL A 383 -35.20 -39.69 31.99
C VAL A 383 -36.16 -39.63 30.81
N MET A 384 -37.10 -38.68 30.79
CA MET A 384 -38.03 -38.50 29.67
C MET A 384 -37.34 -38.03 28.39
N ASP A 385 -36.32 -37.18 28.49
CA ASP A 385 -35.51 -36.77 27.35
C ASP A 385 -34.76 -37.96 26.72
N GLN A 386 -34.15 -38.80 27.55
CA GLN A 386 -33.47 -40.02 27.09
C GLN A 386 -34.47 -41.04 26.52
N LEU A 387 -35.65 -41.15 27.12
CA LEU A 387 -36.73 -42.02 26.64
C LEU A 387 -37.20 -41.58 25.25
N GLY A 388 -37.43 -40.28 25.03
CA GLY A 388 -37.80 -39.74 23.72
C GLY A 388 -36.80 -40.10 22.62
N GLN A 389 -35.50 -39.90 22.87
CA GLN A 389 -34.44 -40.27 21.92
C GLN A 389 -34.39 -41.78 21.63
N THR A 390 -34.58 -42.60 22.67
CA THR A 390 -34.59 -44.05 22.54
C THR A 390 -35.79 -44.53 21.73
N LEU A 391 -36.97 -43.95 21.98
CA LEU A 391 -38.20 -44.22 21.24
C LEU A 391 -38.03 -43.87 19.75
N GLU A 392 -37.41 -42.74 19.41
CA GLU A 392 -37.13 -42.37 18.01
C GLU A 392 -36.17 -43.36 17.35
N THR A 393 -35.14 -43.78 18.06
CA THR A 393 -34.19 -44.78 17.55
C THR A 393 -34.88 -46.12 17.27
N LEU A 394 -35.73 -46.58 18.21
CA LEU A 394 -36.50 -47.82 18.04
C LEU A 394 -37.46 -47.72 16.85
N ARG A 395 -38.18 -46.60 16.71
CA ARG A 395 -39.07 -46.32 15.57
C ARG A 395 -38.31 -46.41 14.24
N LEU A 396 -37.13 -45.80 14.15
CA LEU A 396 -36.29 -45.82 12.94
C LEU A 396 -35.78 -47.23 12.62
N VAL A 397 -35.37 -47.99 13.64
CA VAL A 397 -34.93 -49.38 13.49
C VAL A 397 -36.09 -50.25 12.99
N GLU A 398 -37.29 -50.10 13.56
CA GLU A 398 -38.47 -50.87 13.16
C GLU A 398 -38.93 -50.54 11.74
N GLU A 399 -38.93 -49.26 11.33
CA GLU A 399 -39.22 -48.88 9.95
C GLU A 399 -38.20 -49.47 8.97
N THR A 400 -36.91 -49.46 9.35
CA THR A 400 -35.84 -50.05 8.54
C THR A 400 -36.01 -51.56 8.40
N GLN A 401 -36.35 -52.26 9.49
CA GLN A 401 -36.61 -53.70 9.48
C GLN A 401 -37.84 -54.04 8.63
N ARG A 402 -38.91 -53.24 8.71
CA ARG A 402 -40.12 -53.42 7.91
C ARG A 402 -39.85 -53.19 6.42
N GLN A 403 -39.04 -52.19 6.09
CA GLN A 403 -38.60 -51.95 4.71
C GLN A 403 -37.75 -53.12 4.19
N ALA A 404 -36.82 -53.64 5.00
CA ALA A 404 -36.01 -54.80 4.65
C ALA A 404 -36.87 -56.07 4.44
N GLN A 405 -37.84 -56.32 5.31
CA GLN A 405 -38.80 -57.43 5.16
C GLN A 405 -39.63 -57.28 3.89
N ARG A 406 -40.14 -56.08 3.58
CA ARG A 406 -40.86 -55.80 2.32
C ARG A 406 -39.98 -56.09 1.11
N GLN A 407 -38.73 -55.62 1.13
CA GLN A 407 -37.77 -55.87 0.05
C GLN A 407 -37.47 -57.36 -0.12
N GLN A 408 -37.33 -58.09 0.99
CA GLN A 408 -37.09 -59.53 0.98
C GLN A 408 -38.29 -60.30 0.43
N VAL A 409 -39.51 -59.94 0.80
CA VAL A 409 -40.74 -60.52 0.23
C VAL A 409 -40.85 -60.20 -1.27
N LEU A 410 -40.55 -58.96 -1.68
CA LEU A 410 -40.53 -58.59 -3.10
C LEU A 410 -39.47 -59.35 -3.90
N SER A 411 -38.29 -59.55 -3.30
CA SER A 411 -37.19 -60.30 -3.88
C SER A 411 -37.47 -61.80 -3.95
N ASP A 412 -38.13 -62.39 -2.93
CA ASP A 412 -38.58 -63.78 -2.95
C ASP A 412 -39.67 -63.98 -4.01
N LEU A 413 -40.64 -63.06 -4.13
CA LEU A 413 -41.64 -63.08 -5.19
C LEU A 413 -40.98 -62.97 -6.58
N SER A 414 -40.10 -62.00 -6.79
CA SER A 414 -39.35 -61.84 -8.05
C SER A 414 -38.47 -63.07 -8.36
N GLY A 415 -37.82 -63.64 -7.35
CA GLY A 415 -37.00 -64.84 -7.48
C GLY A 415 -37.81 -66.11 -7.77
N ARG A 416 -39.06 -66.20 -7.31
CA ARG A 416 -40.00 -67.27 -7.68
C ARG A 416 -40.52 -67.10 -9.11
N PHE A 417 -40.82 -65.87 -9.53
CA PHE A 417 -41.19 -65.58 -10.93
C PHE A 417 -40.05 -65.84 -11.92
N SER A 418 -38.80 -65.65 -11.51
CA SER A 418 -37.63 -65.89 -12.36
C SER A 418 -37.24 -67.37 -12.52
N ARG A 419 -37.82 -68.31 -11.75
CA ARG A 419 -37.44 -69.75 -11.76
C ARG A 419 -38.35 -70.63 -12.63
N SER A 420 -39.35 -70.09 -13.32
CA SER A 420 -40.29 -70.87 -14.15
C SER A 420 -40.15 -70.64 -15.66
N PHE A 421 -38.96 -70.30 -16.17
CA PHE A 421 -38.73 -70.15 -17.61
C PHE A 421 -37.65 -71.11 -18.09
N ASP A 422 -37.99 -72.40 -18.15
CA ASP A 422 -37.44 -73.28 -19.18
C ASP A 422 -38.30 -73.05 -20.43
N VAL A 423 -37.73 -72.37 -21.43
CA VAL A 423 -38.42 -71.99 -22.66
C VAL A 423 -38.97 -73.22 -23.37
N ASP A 424 -38.29 -74.36 -23.26
CA ASP A 424 -38.72 -75.62 -23.87
C ASP A 424 -39.94 -76.21 -23.14
N ALA A 425 -39.94 -76.16 -21.80
CA ALA A 425 -41.06 -76.64 -20.99
C ALA A 425 -42.31 -75.76 -21.14
N LEU A 426 -42.13 -74.44 -21.27
CA LEU A 426 -43.23 -73.50 -21.52
C LEU A 426 -43.85 -73.66 -22.91
N LEU A 427 -43.03 -73.84 -23.95
CA LEU A 427 -43.53 -74.06 -25.31
C LEU A 427 -44.24 -75.41 -25.43
N GLN A 428 -43.72 -76.48 -24.82
CA GLN A 428 -44.40 -77.79 -24.77
C GLN A 428 -45.76 -77.70 -24.05
N GLN A 429 -45.81 -77.05 -22.89
CA GLN A 429 -47.04 -76.91 -22.12
C GLN A 429 -48.08 -76.08 -22.90
N ALA A 430 -47.67 -74.97 -23.53
CA ALA A 430 -48.57 -74.12 -24.29
C ALA A 430 -49.17 -74.81 -25.53
N ILE A 431 -48.38 -75.63 -26.25
CA ILE A 431 -48.86 -76.40 -27.41
C ILE A 431 -49.90 -77.46 -26.96
N MET A 432 -49.63 -78.18 -25.87
CA MET A 432 -50.55 -79.20 -25.34
C MET A 432 -51.88 -78.60 -24.87
N ASP A 433 -51.84 -77.47 -24.19
CA ASP A 433 -53.06 -76.81 -23.70
C ASP A 433 -53.89 -76.22 -24.84
N LEU A 434 -53.26 -75.63 -25.87
CA LEU A 434 -53.97 -75.09 -27.04
C LEU A 434 -54.65 -76.17 -27.88
N GLY A 435 -53.97 -77.29 -28.14
CA GLY A 435 -54.59 -78.41 -28.87
C GLY A 435 -55.81 -78.98 -28.16
N ARG A 436 -55.78 -79.01 -26.82
CA ARG A 436 -56.86 -79.59 -26.00
C ARG A 436 -58.03 -78.64 -25.74
N ILE A 437 -57.78 -77.34 -25.62
CA ILE A 437 -58.85 -76.34 -25.39
C ILE A 437 -59.63 -76.08 -26.69
N LEU A 438 -58.97 -76.14 -27.84
CA LEU A 438 -59.54 -75.74 -29.13
C LEU A 438 -59.84 -76.93 -30.06
N ASP A 439 -59.59 -78.16 -29.62
CA ASP A 439 -59.83 -79.42 -30.35
C ASP A 439 -59.16 -79.45 -31.74
N LEU A 440 -57.86 -79.15 -31.76
CA LEU A 440 -57.05 -79.05 -32.99
C LEU A 440 -56.21 -80.31 -33.17
N ASP A 441 -56.24 -80.91 -34.37
CA ASP A 441 -55.55 -82.17 -34.66
C ASP A 441 -54.01 -82.04 -34.77
N GLU A 442 -53.47 -80.87 -35.12
CA GLU A 442 -52.03 -80.63 -35.21
C GLU A 442 -51.64 -79.19 -34.87
N VAL A 443 -50.64 -79.02 -33.99
CA VAL A 443 -50.11 -77.70 -33.59
C VAL A 443 -48.58 -77.77 -33.54
N ALA A 444 -47.90 -76.91 -34.30
CA ALA A 444 -46.44 -76.81 -34.34
C ALA A 444 -45.97 -75.37 -34.10
N VAL A 445 -44.85 -75.21 -33.38
CA VAL A 445 -44.22 -73.91 -33.11
C VAL A 445 -42.75 -73.99 -33.51
N PHE A 446 -42.31 -73.05 -34.35
CA PHE A 446 -40.93 -72.94 -34.80
C PHE A 446 -40.35 -71.59 -34.37
N LEU A 447 -39.11 -71.61 -33.90
CA LEU A 447 -38.35 -70.40 -33.58
C LEU A 447 -37.33 -70.15 -34.69
N GLU A 448 -37.41 -69.00 -35.35
CA GLU A 448 -36.48 -68.65 -36.42
C GLU A 448 -35.29 -67.83 -35.87
N PRO A 449 -34.04 -68.19 -36.18
CA PRO A 449 -32.89 -67.40 -35.75
C PRO A 449 -32.78 -66.12 -36.58
N VAL A 450 -32.93 -64.97 -35.92
CA VAL A 450 -32.74 -63.65 -36.53
C VAL A 450 -31.31 -63.52 -37.08
N THR A 451 -31.16 -63.38 -38.40
CA THR A 451 -29.87 -63.04 -39.04
C THR A 451 -29.47 -61.60 -38.73
N ALA A 452 -28.18 -61.41 -38.44
CA ALA A 452 -27.59 -60.17 -37.92
C ALA A 452 -27.76 -58.93 -38.85
N ALA A 453 -28.15 -57.83 -38.20
CA ALA A 453 -27.97 -56.40 -38.50
C ALA A 453 -27.49 -55.93 -39.90
N GLY A 454 -28.30 -55.03 -40.48
CA GLY A 454 -27.79 -53.75 -40.97
C GLY A 454 -27.74 -53.55 -42.48
N GLU A 455 -28.80 -53.00 -43.06
CA GLU A 455 -28.74 -51.85 -43.97
C GLU A 455 -30.15 -51.42 -44.36
N ALA A 456 -30.53 -50.20 -43.98
CA ALA A 456 -31.68 -49.52 -44.54
C ALA A 456 -31.22 -48.78 -45.81
N PRO A 457 -31.83 -49.00 -46.99
CA PRO A 457 -31.84 -48.01 -48.04
C PRO A 457 -33.09 -47.14 -47.87
N ALA A 458 -32.86 -45.87 -47.56
CA ALA A 458 -33.83 -44.81 -47.71
C ALA A 458 -34.25 -44.70 -49.18
N ASN A 459 -35.48 -45.10 -49.49
CA ASN A 459 -36.44 -44.39 -50.34
C ASN A 459 -37.57 -45.35 -50.75
N ALA A 460 -38.77 -45.04 -50.27
CA ALA A 460 -39.99 -45.54 -50.88
C ALA A 460 -40.12 -45.01 -52.32
N PRO A 461 -40.79 -45.77 -53.18
CA PRO A 461 -41.92 -45.20 -53.90
C PRO A 461 -43.20 -45.94 -53.53
N ALA A 462 -44.26 -45.15 -53.38
CA ALA A 462 -45.62 -45.59 -53.12
C ALA A 462 -46.21 -46.43 -54.26
N ALA A 463 -47.19 -47.28 -53.89
CA ALA A 463 -48.48 -47.53 -54.55
C ALA A 463 -48.81 -49.00 -54.87
N GLY A 464 -50.07 -49.37 -54.60
CA GLY A 464 -50.81 -50.51 -55.15
C GLY A 464 -50.89 -51.70 -54.19
N ALA A 465 -51.94 -51.88 -53.38
CA ALA A 465 -53.31 -52.29 -53.73
C ALA A 465 -53.41 -53.76 -54.18
N GLU A 466 -54.31 -54.49 -53.50
CA GLU A 466 -55.04 -55.67 -53.97
C GLU A 466 -54.25 -56.97 -54.21
N GLU A 467 -54.52 -58.00 -53.41
CA GLU A 467 -55.43 -59.11 -53.76
C GLU A 467 -55.20 -60.29 -52.78
N MET A 468 -56.25 -60.66 -52.07
CA MET A 468 -56.46 -62.03 -51.60
C MET A 468 -57.10 -62.77 -52.79
N PRO A 469 -56.70 -64.01 -53.11
CA PRO A 469 -57.65 -65.08 -52.80
C PRO A 469 -57.06 -66.46 -52.51
N ASP A 470 -57.95 -67.23 -51.87
CA ASP A 470 -58.25 -68.66 -52.00
C ASP A 470 -57.23 -69.74 -51.62
N ALA A 471 -57.56 -70.37 -50.48
CA ALA A 471 -58.24 -71.66 -50.42
C ALA A 471 -57.82 -72.76 -51.41
N ALA A 472 -57.26 -73.83 -50.85
CA ALA A 472 -57.66 -75.21 -51.13
C ALA A 472 -57.38 -76.06 -49.88
#